data_AF-A0A9J7LKI0-F1
#
_entry.id   AF-A0A9J7LKI0-F1
#
_cell.length_a   1.000
_cell.length_b   1.000
_cell.length_c   1.000
_cell.angle_alpha   90.00
_cell.angle_beta   90.00
_cell.angle_gamma   90.00
#
_symmetry.space_group_name_H-M   'P 1'
#
loop_
_entity.id
_entity.type
_entity.pdbx_description
1 polymer ?
#
loop_
_entity_poly.entity_id
_entity_poly.type
_entity_poly.pdbx_seq_one_letter_code
_entity_poly.pdbx_strand_id
1 'polypeptide(L)'
;MSTDSSEGNRQLYLEMGIRCPLGYNPCGQAYPCIVAWKRCDGRADCTDGRDEEDCACLPIPVDLNLGGLLAMLPNQLGQTTFEEILNSSAVELLNSSTSHAENRHPEFREFASAVIFPRCVLSEESNTSCSSSQHGDNSTSCMGTQMLPCRSWCEEVLHMADDPVKNLFPTCDLFPSPPHACWNPEPETNSDEVCYHGNGMNYRGTWSKTTSGADCVEWSAAQAGFYPTEYPWANLKNNYCRNPTGQERPFCLVEDGSQEECDVIPCNKAVCLDMGPPDHGSRSPAKRFYIAGENVTYTCDEGYTLDSIHTSRASCFGDGIWQYDKPSCSDLDACLANPCDAQATCTDNLPPALDATCTCNTGYTGWSC
;
A
#
# COMPACT_ATOMS: atom_id res chain seq x y z
N MET A 1 40.78 75.71 21.33
CA MET A 1 40.73 75.21 22.72
C MET A 1 39.59 74.21 22.73
N SER A 2 39.83 72.93 22.39
CA SER A 2 40.33 71.87 23.30
C SER A 2 39.39 71.77 24.51
N THR A 3 38.59 70.73 24.72
CA THR A 3 38.90 69.29 24.97
C THR A 3 37.57 68.49 24.89
N ASP A 4 37.43 67.36 24.21
CA ASP A 4 37.87 65.96 24.49
C ASP A 4 36.98 65.15 25.48
N SER A 5 36.90 63.84 25.20
CA SER A 5 36.30 62.66 25.87
C SER A 5 34.80 62.39 25.61
N SER A 6 34.36 61.40 24.81
CA SER A 6 34.64 59.95 24.65
C SER A 6 33.62 59.09 25.43
N GLU A 7 32.85 58.26 24.70
CA GLU A 7 32.22 56.97 25.09
C GLU A 7 30.95 56.76 24.23
N GLY A 8 30.73 55.68 23.50
CA GLY A 8 31.53 54.53 23.15
C GLY A 8 30.93 53.92 21.88
N ASN A 9 31.77 53.64 20.90
CA ASN A 9 31.39 53.00 19.65
C ASN A 9 31.22 51.50 19.92
N ARG A 10 30.02 51.05 20.34
CA ARG A 10 29.67 49.63 20.30
C ARG A 10 29.21 49.30 18.89
N GLN A 11 30.16 48.78 18.12
CA GLN A 11 29.93 48.08 16.86
C GLN A 11 28.83 47.02 17.09
N LEU A 12 27.62 47.30 16.61
CA LEU A 12 26.57 46.31 16.43
C LEU A 12 27.06 45.34 15.36
N TYR A 13 27.66 44.23 15.78
CA TYR A 13 27.71 43.05 14.93
C TYR A 13 26.27 42.57 14.77
N LEU A 14 25.65 42.90 13.63
CA LEU A 14 24.48 42.18 13.17
C LEU A 14 24.92 40.73 12.95
N GLU A 15 24.56 39.83 13.86
CA GLU A 15 24.49 38.40 13.59
C GLU A 15 23.38 38.17 12.54
N MET A 16 23.69 38.42 11.27
CA MET A 16 22.89 37.87 10.18
C MET A 16 23.28 36.40 10.05
N GLY A 17 22.68 35.56 10.91
CA GLY A 17 22.69 34.11 10.67
C GLY A 17 22.20 33.85 9.25
N ILE A 18 22.97 33.08 8.47
CA ILE A 18 22.61 32.70 7.11
C ILE A 18 21.29 31.91 7.20
N ARG A 19 20.20 32.49 6.68
CA ARG A 19 18.93 31.76 6.51
C ARG A 19 18.99 30.99 5.21
N CYS A 20 19.02 29.67 5.31
CA CYS A 20 18.91 28.79 4.16
C CYS A 20 17.45 28.73 3.65
N PRO A 21 17.23 28.52 2.33
CA PRO A 21 15.90 28.23 1.80
C PRO A 21 15.29 26.96 2.41
N LEU A 22 13.97 26.77 2.24
CA LEU A 22 13.29 25.54 2.64
C LEU A 22 13.93 24.31 1.97
N GLY A 23 14.11 23.23 2.73
CA GLY A 23 14.82 22.02 2.29
C GLY A 23 16.36 22.14 2.32
N TYR A 24 16.91 23.18 2.94
CA TYR A 24 18.36 23.36 3.13
C TYR A 24 18.72 23.63 4.59
N ASN A 25 19.88 23.13 5.01
CA ASN A 25 20.45 23.33 6.34
C ASN A 25 21.75 24.16 6.26
N PRO A 26 22.01 25.04 7.24
CA PRO A 26 23.24 25.82 7.30
C PRO A 26 24.42 24.99 7.80
N CYS A 27 25.59 25.09 7.15
CA CYS A 27 26.87 24.56 7.65
C CYS A 27 27.53 25.47 8.71
N GLY A 28 26.90 26.59 9.09
CA GLY A 28 27.39 27.55 10.08
C GLY A 28 27.24 29.02 9.64
N GLN A 29 27.81 29.94 10.41
CA GLN A 29 27.60 31.39 10.24
C GLN A 29 28.23 32.01 8.97
N ALA A 30 29.10 31.30 8.24
CA ALA A 30 29.83 31.82 7.08
C ALA A 30 29.92 30.86 5.88
N TYR A 31 29.26 29.70 5.93
CA TYR A 31 29.40 28.61 4.95
C TYR A 31 28.15 28.43 4.07
N PRO A 32 28.27 27.80 2.88
CA PRO A 32 27.13 27.50 2.01
C PRO A 32 26.14 26.54 2.70
N CYS A 33 24.88 26.62 2.28
CA CYS A 33 23.82 25.69 2.71
C CYS A 33 23.99 24.33 2.02
N ILE A 34 23.71 23.25 2.75
CA ILE A 34 23.57 21.89 2.19
C ILE A 34 22.08 21.53 2.10
N VAL A 35 21.73 20.60 1.22
CA VAL A 35 20.37 20.05 1.18
C VAL A 35 20.07 19.31 2.48
N ALA A 36 18.85 19.43 2.98
CA ALA A 36 18.55 19.05 4.35
C ALA A 36 18.56 17.54 4.62
N TRP A 37 18.66 16.70 3.58
CA TRP A 37 18.84 15.26 3.70
C TRP A 37 20.29 14.82 3.93
N LYS A 38 21.26 15.70 3.66
CA LYS A 38 22.70 15.47 3.89
C LYS A 38 23.14 15.78 5.31
N ARG A 39 22.23 16.27 6.15
CA ARG A 39 22.54 16.49 7.55
C ARG A 39 22.42 15.15 8.28
N CYS A 40 23.43 14.78 9.05
CA CYS A 40 23.47 13.54 9.82
C CYS A 40 23.24 12.30 8.94
N ASP A 41 23.78 12.29 7.72
CA ASP A 41 23.66 11.16 6.80
C ASP A 41 24.84 10.17 6.92
N GLY A 42 25.77 10.45 7.84
CA GLY A 42 27.00 9.69 8.06
C GLY A 42 28.17 10.15 7.19
N ARG A 43 28.03 11.24 6.43
CA ARG A 43 29.07 11.77 5.53
C ARG A 43 29.21 13.28 5.75
N ALA A 44 30.46 13.72 5.96
CA ALA A 44 30.75 15.14 6.02
C ALA A 44 30.57 15.78 4.61
N ASP A 45 29.49 16.53 4.44
CA ASP A 45 29.20 17.35 3.25
C ASP A 45 29.50 18.84 3.50
N CYS A 46 29.44 19.31 4.75
CA CYS A 46 30.01 20.61 5.10
C CYS A 46 31.54 20.57 5.05
N THR A 47 32.17 21.68 4.69
CA THR A 47 33.64 21.79 4.63
C THR A 47 34.33 21.54 5.97
N ASP A 48 33.61 21.77 7.07
CA ASP A 48 34.04 21.54 8.45
C ASP A 48 33.42 20.30 9.09
N GLY A 49 32.54 19.57 8.38
CA GLY A 49 31.87 18.36 8.86
C GLY A 49 30.80 18.59 9.95
N ARG A 50 30.37 19.83 10.18
CA ARG A 50 29.40 20.17 11.24
C ARG A 50 27.99 19.69 10.99
N ASP A 51 27.69 19.29 9.76
CA ASP A 51 26.47 18.59 9.41
C ASP A 51 26.33 17.23 10.08
N GLU A 52 27.42 16.64 10.56
CA GLU A 52 27.46 15.37 11.29
C GLU A 52 27.64 15.54 12.80
N GLU A 53 27.55 16.79 13.30
CA GLU A 53 27.55 17.10 14.72
C GLU A 53 26.12 17.26 15.25
N ASP A 54 25.89 16.87 16.51
CA ASP A 54 24.60 17.00 17.20
C ASP A 54 23.42 16.26 16.50
N CYS A 55 23.69 15.02 16.08
CA CYS A 55 22.73 14.12 15.44
C CYS A 55 21.86 13.37 16.46
N ALA A 56 21.24 14.12 17.37
CA ALA A 56 20.41 13.57 18.43
C ALA A 56 19.07 13.04 17.91
N CYS A 57 18.81 11.75 18.19
CA CYS A 57 17.52 11.12 18.02
C CYS A 57 16.64 11.45 19.22
N LEU A 58 15.57 12.21 18.98
CA LEU A 58 14.65 12.67 20.01
C LEU A 58 13.34 11.86 19.99
N PRO A 59 12.82 11.42 21.15
CA PRO A 59 11.52 10.77 21.21
C PRO A 59 10.42 11.77 20.85
N ILE A 60 9.58 11.40 19.88
CA ILE A 60 8.43 12.23 19.51
C ILE A 60 7.44 12.27 20.69
N PRO A 61 6.91 13.45 21.07
CA PRO A 61 5.89 13.57 22.09
C PRO A 61 4.69 12.64 21.85
N VAL A 62 4.23 11.97 22.92
CA VAL A 62 3.14 10.97 22.87
C VAL A 62 1.85 11.54 22.26
N ASP A 63 1.60 12.84 22.47
CA ASP A 63 0.42 13.55 21.96
C ASP A 63 0.28 13.52 20.43
N LEU A 64 1.37 13.28 19.69
CA LEU A 64 1.36 13.18 18.23
C LEU A 64 0.98 11.78 17.72
N ASN A 65 0.88 10.78 18.61
CA ASN A 65 0.48 9.40 18.30
C ASN A 65 1.25 8.74 17.13
N LEU A 66 2.58 8.93 17.10
CA LEU A 66 3.49 8.38 16.08
C LEU A 66 4.27 7.15 16.58
N GLY A 67 3.72 6.40 17.53
CA GLY A 67 4.21 5.05 17.86
C GLY A 67 5.61 4.95 18.47
N GLY A 68 6.08 5.97 19.20
CA GLY A 68 7.39 5.94 19.87
C GLY A 68 8.59 6.03 18.91
N LEU A 69 8.36 6.50 17.68
CA LEU A 69 9.42 6.80 16.72
C LEU A 69 10.36 7.88 17.27
N LEU A 70 11.64 7.74 16.92
CA LEU A 70 12.65 8.77 17.16
C LEU A 70 12.76 9.66 15.92
N ALA A 71 12.77 10.97 16.15
CA ALA A 71 12.93 11.97 15.12
C ALA A 71 14.23 12.75 15.28
N MET A 72 14.77 13.23 14.16
CA MET A 72 15.90 14.15 14.17
C MET A 72 15.46 15.55 13.74
N LEU A 73 15.95 16.57 14.44
CA LEU A 73 15.71 17.98 14.16
C LEU A 73 17.02 18.71 13.78
N PRO A 74 16.98 19.79 12.97
CA PRO A 74 15.78 20.37 12.36
C PRO A 74 15.18 19.50 11.26
N ASN A 75 13.87 19.64 11.06
CA ASN A 75 13.18 18.96 9.98
C ASN A 75 13.33 19.69 8.63
N GLN A 76 12.76 19.14 7.56
CA GLN A 76 12.88 19.70 6.20
C GLN A 76 12.19 21.07 6.02
N LEU A 77 11.32 21.43 6.95
CA LEU A 77 10.62 22.72 6.96
C LEU A 77 11.39 23.78 7.78
N GLY A 78 12.55 23.41 8.34
CA GLY A 78 13.43 24.30 9.09
C GLY A 78 13.08 24.43 10.57
N GLN A 79 12.09 23.67 11.07
CA GLN A 79 11.76 23.72 12.50
C GLN A 79 12.80 22.93 13.31
N THR A 80 13.28 23.55 14.39
CA THR A 80 14.40 23.07 15.21
C THR A 80 13.96 22.44 16.52
N THR A 81 12.71 22.64 16.94
CA THR A 81 12.16 22.10 18.19
C THR A 81 10.76 21.56 18.00
N PHE A 82 10.32 20.62 18.86
CA PHE A 82 8.95 20.13 18.84
C PHE A 82 7.92 21.21 19.14
N GLU A 83 8.25 22.18 20.00
CA GLU A 83 7.37 23.31 20.29
C GLU A 83 7.16 24.21 19.06
N GLU A 84 8.23 24.46 18.29
CA GLU A 84 8.14 25.18 17.02
C GLU A 84 7.27 24.43 16.01
N ILE A 85 7.40 23.10 15.92
CA ILE A 85 6.54 22.27 15.09
C ILE A 85 5.08 22.41 15.53
N LEU A 86 4.78 22.18 16.82
CA LEU A 86 3.44 22.23 17.40
C LEU A 86 2.72 23.58 17.20
N ASN A 87 3.48 24.67 17.21
CA ASN A 87 2.97 26.03 17.03
C ASN A 87 2.98 26.50 15.56
N SER A 88 3.44 25.66 14.62
CA SER A 88 3.48 25.98 13.19
C SER A 88 2.27 25.43 12.43
N SER A 89 2.03 25.96 11.23
CA SER A 89 1.05 25.39 10.29
C SER A 89 1.44 23.99 9.78
N ALA A 90 2.64 23.49 10.08
CA ALA A 90 3.03 22.14 9.69
C ALA A 90 2.18 21.07 10.39
N VAL A 91 1.72 21.30 11.63
CA VAL A 91 0.84 20.35 12.32
C VAL A 91 -0.55 20.33 11.70
N GLU A 92 -0.98 21.43 11.09
CA GLU A 92 -2.21 21.44 10.29
C GLU A 92 -2.12 20.47 9.10
N LEU A 93 -0.92 20.16 8.58
CA LEU A 93 -0.75 19.12 7.55
C LEU A 93 -1.16 17.75 8.05
N LEU A 94 -0.81 17.43 9.31
CA LEU A 94 -1.14 16.15 9.97
C LEU A 94 -2.63 16.04 10.31
N ASN A 95 -3.24 17.18 10.61
CA ASN A 95 -4.64 17.33 10.99
C ASN A 95 -5.56 17.73 9.83
N SER A 96 -5.03 17.89 8.61
CA SER A 96 -5.79 18.17 7.39
C SER A 96 -6.58 16.92 6.95
N SER A 97 -7.43 16.46 7.87
CA SER A 97 -8.28 15.31 7.73
C SER A 97 -9.55 15.73 6.99
N THR A 98 -9.85 14.99 5.93
CA THR A 98 -11.21 14.52 5.56
C THR A 98 -12.20 15.40 4.80
N SER A 99 -11.98 16.69 4.48
CA SER A 99 -13.05 17.43 3.77
C SER A 99 -13.13 17.17 2.25
N HIS A 100 -12.07 16.63 1.62
CA HIS A 100 -12.02 16.33 0.17
C HIS A 100 -11.29 14.99 -0.08
N ALA A 101 -11.79 13.91 0.51
CA ALA A 101 -11.16 12.58 0.49
C ALA A 101 -11.01 11.96 -0.91
N GLU A 102 -11.72 12.46 -1.91
CA GLU A 102 -11.76 11.85 -3.26
C GLU A 102 -10.48 12.12 -4.09
N ASN A 103 -9.67 13.14 -3.74
CA ASN A 103 -8.52 13.55 -4.57
C ASN A 103 -7.15 13.49 -3.87
N ARG A 104 -7.04 12.93 -2.67
CA ARG A 104 -5.75 12.88 -1.95
C ARG A 104 -5.18 11.47 -1.87
N HIS A 105 -3.86 11.40 -1.96
CA HIS A 105 -3.12 10.15 -1.79
C HIS A 105 -3.37 9.55 -0.40
N PRO A 106 -3.66 8.23 -0.28
CA PRO A 106 -3.97 7.61 1.02
C PRO A 106 -2.81 7.72 2.03
N GLU A 107 -1.58 7.82 1.55
CA GLU A 107 -0.37 7.95 2.37
C GLU A 107 0.02 9.41 2.65
N PHE A 108 -0.80 10.41 2.29
CA PHE A 108 -0.46 11.82 2.47
C PHE A 108 -0.09 12.16 3.91
N ARG A 109 -0.86 11.67 4.88
CA ARG A 109 -0.61 11.91 6.31
C ARG A 109 0.69 11.27 6.78
N GLU A 110 1.04 10.11 6.24
CA GLU A 110 2.26 9.39 6.59
C GLU A 110 3.49 10.07 5.96
N PHE A 111 3.39 10.51 4.72
CA PHE A 111 4.40 11.32 4.07
C PHE A 111 4.63 12.63 4.83
N ALA A 112 3.56 13.38 5.14
CA ALA A 112 3.66 14.62 5.91
C ALA A 112 4.33 14.38 7.27
N SER A 113 3.95 13.32 7.97
CA SER A 113 4.59 12.90 9.23
C SER A 113 6.08 12.65 9.03
N ALA A 114 6.49 11.95 7.98
CA ALA A 114 7.90 11.64 7.73
C ALA A 114 8.74 12.86 7.29
N VAL A 115 8.11 13.91 6.72
CA VAL A 115 8.78 15.19 6.44
C VAL A 115 8.94 16.03 7.70
N ILE A 116 7.89 16.11 8.52
CA ILE A 116 7.86 16.92 9.76
C ILE A 116 8.72 16.28 10.84
N PHE A 117 8.74 14.95 10.89
CA PHE A 117 9.51 14.14 11.83
C PHE A 117 10.42 13.18 11.04
N PRO A 118 11.58 13.66 10.53
CA PRO A 118 12.57 12.82 9.87
C PRO A 118 12.93 11.62 10.74
N ARG A 119 12.88 10.41 10.17
CA ARG A 119 13.17 9.20 10.93
C ARG A 119 14.63 9.18 11.36
N CYS A 120 14.87 8.80 12.62
CA CYS A 120 16.23 8.60 13.13
C CYS A 120 16.56 7.10 13.16
N VAL A 121 17.60 6.70 12.45
CA VAL A 121 18.11 5.32 12.46
C VAL A 121 19.26 5.24 13.45
N LEU A 122 19.08 4.47 14.53
CA LEU A 122 20.11 4.30 15.55
C LEU A 122 21.30 3.51 15.01
N SER A 123 22.50 3.85 15.48
CA SER A 123 23.67 3.00 15.30
C SER A 123 23.51 1.71 16.12
N GLU A 124 24.20 0.63 15.73
CA GLU A 124 24.12 -0.65 16.44
C GLU A 124 24.49 -0.53 17.93
N GLU A 125 25.40 0.39 18.28
CA GLU A 125 25.85 0.65 19.65
C GLU A 125 24.82 1.42 20.50
N SER A 126 24.04 2.32 19.89
CA SER A 126 23.03 3.13 20.61
C SER A 126 21.67 2.45 20.72
N ASN A 127 21.42 1.42 19.90
CA ASN A 127 20.15 0.68 19.85
C ASN A 127 19.78 0.05 21.22
N THR A 128 20.74 -0.53 21.93
CA THR A 128 20.49 -1.18 23.23
C THR A 128 20.22 -0.20 24.37
N SER A 129 20.75 1.01 24.32
CA SER A 129 20.55 2.03 25.35
C SER A 129 19.24 2.80 25.18
N CYS A 130 18.83 3.06 23.94
CA CYS A 130 17.67 3.89 23.60
C CYS A 130 16.35 3.12 23.60
N SER A 131 16.39 1.80 23.37
CA SER A 131 15.20 0.94 23.42
C SER A 131 14.65 0.77 24.84
N SER A 132 15.50 0.89 25.87
CA SER A 132 15.14 0.75 27.28
C SER A 132 14.58 2.04 27.92
N SER A 133 14.69 3.19 27.26
CA SER A 133 14.33 4.50 27.81
C SER A 133 13.01 5.06 27.29
N GLN A 134 12.07 4.21 26.84
CA GLN A 134 10.69 4.64 26.50
C GLN A 134 9.98 5.38 27.66
N HIS A 135 10.55 5.35 28.87
CA HIS A 135 10.23 6.24 29.98
C HIS A 135 11.46 7.02 30.47
N GLY A 136 11.78 8.11 29.76
CA GLY A 136 12.36 9.35 30.28
C GLY A 136 13.39 9.26 31.41
N ASP A 137 14.56 8.67 31.15
CA ASP A 137 15.77 8.92 31.97
C ASP A 137 16.81 9.71 31.16
N ASN A 138 17.24 10.83 31.73
CA ASN A 138 17.68 12.03 31.02
C ASN A 138 19.20 12.07 30.73
N SER A 139 19.84 10.94 30.40
CA SER A 139 21.32 10.90 30.23
C SER A 139 21.88 9.95 29.17
N THR A 140 21.05 9.31 28.33
CA THR A 140 21.54 8.55 27.16
C THR A 140 21.30 9.36 25.90
N SER A 141 22.37 9.97 25.39
CA SER A 141 22.36 10.68 24.11
C SER A 141 22.26 9.66 22.98
N CYS A 142 21.07 9.52 22.42
CA CYS A 142 20.81 8.61 21.30
C CYS A 142 21.31 9.25 20.02
N MET A 143 22.46 8.79 19.53
CA MET A 143 23.00 9.21 18.24
C MET A 143 22.57 8.25 17.14
N GLY A 144 22.30 8.79 15.96
CA GLY A 144 21.90 8.03 14.79
C GLY A 144 22.06 8.82 13.50
N THR A 145 21.60 8.24 12.40
CA THR A 145 21.57 8.88 11.08
C THR A 145 20.15 9.28 10.72
N GLN A 146 20.00 10.43 10.07
CA GLN A 146 18.74 10.91 9.55
C GLN A 146 18.32 10.08 8.33
N MET A 147 17.04 9.76 8.25
CA MET A 147 16.45 9.09 7.10
C MET A 147 15.15 9.79 6.72
N LEU A 148 15.14 10.36 5.51
CA LEU A 148 14.00 11.07 4.97
C LEU A 148 13.22 10.23 3.96
N PRO A 149 11.98 10.64 3.63
CA PRO A 149 11.23 10.12 2.50
C PRO A 149 12.06 10.09 1.22
N CYS A 150 11.91 9.05 0.39
CA CYS A 150 12.52 9.12 -0.94
C CYS A 150 11.79 10.12 -1.84
N ARG A 151 12.54 10.70 -2.77
CA ARG A 151 12.01 11.56 -3.85
C ARG A 151 10.82 10.95 -4.58
N SER A 152 10.86 9.63 -4.85
CA SER A 152 9.77 8.95 -5.55
C SER A 152 8.43 9.03 -4.79
N TRP A 153 8.47 8.95 -3.46
CA TRP A 153 7.27 9.04 -2.63
C TRP A 153 6.77 10.48 -2.50
N CYS A 154 7.68 11.45 -2.46
CA CYS A 154 7.33 12.88 -2.59
C CYS A 154 6.61 13.15 -3.91
N GLU A 155 7.17 12.70 -5.03
CA GLU A 155 6.57 12.90 -6.36
C GLU A 155 5.17 12.27 -6.43
N GLU A 156 5.01 11.05 -5.89
CA GLU A 156 3.71 10.37 -5.81
C GLU A 156 2.68 11.14 -4.99
N VAL A 157 3.02 11.51 -3.76
CA VAL A 157 2.07 12.12 -2.82
C VAL A 157 1.75 13.56 -3.20
N LEU A 158 2.78 14.35 -3.54
CA LEU A 158 2.60 15.77 -3.83
C LEU A 158 2.11 16.04 -5.24
N HIS A 159 2.28 15.13 -6.21
CA HIS A 159 1.66 15.34 -7.52
C HIS A 159 0.14 15.43 -7.43
N MET A 160 -0.46 14.67 -6.50
CA MET A 160 -1.90 14.60 -6.25
C MET A 160 -2.43 15.66 -5.29
N ALA A 161 -1.55 16.41 -4.64
CA ALA A 161 -1.95 17.48 -3.73
C ALA A 161 -2.37 18.74 -4.52
N ASP A 162 -3.19 19.60 -3.91
CA ASP A 162 -3.47 20.94 -4.48
C ASP A 162 -2.27 21.86 -4.29
N ASP A 163 -2.12 22.89 -5.15
CA ASP A 163 -0.99 23.85 -5.08
C ASP A 163 -0.75 24.46 -3.69
N PRO A 164 -1.78 24.86 -2.90
CA PRO A 164 -1.56 25.37 -1.55
C PRO A 164 -0.87 24.35 -0.65
N VAL A 165 -1.17 23.06 -0.81
CA VAL A 165 -0.55 21.98 -0.04
C VAL A 165 0.86 21.70 -0.56
N LYS A 166 1.07 21.66 -1.88
CA LYS A 166 2.41 21.49 -2.47
C LYS A 166 3.39 22.56 -1.97
N ASN A 167 2.92 23.80 -1.88
CA ASN A 167 3.72 24.94 -1.44
C ASN A 167 4.12 24.91 0.05
N LEU A 168 3.53 24.02 0.85
CA LEU A 168 3.92 23.81 2.26
C LEU A 168 5.13 22.87 2.39
N PHE A 169 5.52 22.17 1.32
CA PHE A 169 6.66 21.26 1.31
C PHE A 169 7.79 21.79 0.41
N PRO A 170 9.05 21.38 0.65
CA PRO A 170 10.13 21.60 -0.30
C PRO A 170 9.85 20.88 -1.62
N THR A 171 10.51 21.31 -2.70
CA THR A 171 10.40 20.61 -3.99
C THR A 171 10.96 19.20 -3.90
N CYS A 172 10.37 18.24 -4.64
CA CYS A 172 10.78 16.84 -4.54
C CYS A 172 12.24 16.57 -4.99
N ASP A 173 12.85 17.47 -5.75
CA ASP A 173 14.30 17.42 -6.07
C ASP A 173 15.20 17.52 -4.83
N LEU A 174 14.68 18.06 -3.72
CA LEU A 174 15.39 18.20 -2.44
C LEU A 174 15.25 16.97 -1.54
N PHE A 175 14.64 15.89 -2.03
CA PHE A 175 14.56 14.61 -1.33
C PHE A 175 15.61 13.62 -1.86
N PRO A 176 16.14 12.73 -1.01
CA PRO A 176 17.12 11.74 -1.43
C PRO A 176 16.51 10.71 -2.39
N SER A 177 17.32 10.20 -3.30
CA SER A 177 16.99 9.05 -4.15
C SER A 177 17.48 7.75 -3.50
N PRO A 178 16.97 6.56 -3.87
CA PRO A 178 17.39 5.27 -3.30
C PRO A 178 18.91 5.02 -3.12
N PRO A 179 19.82 5.47 -4.01
CA PRO A 179 21.26 5.34 -3.76
C PRO A 179 21.79 6.14 -2.55
N HIS A 180 21.01 7.08 -2.01
CA HIS A 180 21.39 8.00 -0.93
C HIS A 180 20.63 7.73 0.38
N ALA A 181 20.33 6.45 0.68
CA ALA A 181 19.67 6.00 1.92
C ALA A 181 18.40 6.83 2.27
N CYS A 182 17.27 6.43 1.70
CA CYS A 182 15.98 7.06 1.95
C CYS A 182 14.93 6.00 2.31
N TRP A 183 13.82 6.45 2.86
CA TRP A 183 12.75 5.57 3.30
C TRP A 183 11.47 5.76 2.48
N ASN A 184 10.93 4.66 2.01
CA ASN A 184 9.55 4.57 1.53
C ASN A 184 8.80 3.57 2.44
N PRO A 185 7.49 3.73 2.65
CA PRO A 185 6.69 2.69 3.28
C PRO A 185 6.82 1.39 2.48
N GLU A 186 6.95 0.28 3.19
CA GLU A 186 6.90 -1.04 2.55
C GLU A 186 5.46 -1.29 2.09
N PRO A 187 5.26 -1.86 0.88
CA PRO A 187 3.92 -2.20 0.43
C PRO A 187 3.27 -3.20 1.40
N GLU A 188 2.09 -2.88 1.90
CA GLU A 188 1.35 -3.80 2.77
C GLU A 188 0.90 -5.03 1.98
N THR A 189 0.80 -6.17 2.67
CA THR A 189 0.37 -7.44 2.10
C THR A 189 -0.89 -7.97 2.79
N ASN A 190 -1.81 -8.51 2.00
CA ASN A 190 -2.97 -9.27 2.48
C ASN A 190 -2.99 -10.61 1.74
N SER A 191 -3.11 -11.72 2.48
CA SER A 191 -3.12 -13.08 1.92
C SER A 191 -1.88 -13.36 1.04
N ASP A 192 -0.68 -13.01 1.55
CA ASP A 192 0.63 -13.15 0.90
C ASP A 192 0.82 -12.35 -0.41
N GLU A 193 -0.09 -11.44 -0.73
CA GLU A 193 0.00 -10.56 -1.90
C GLU A 193 0.00 -9.10 -1.50
N VAL A 194 0.72 -8.27 -2.27
CA VAL A 194 0.66 -6.81 -2.09
C VAL A 194 -0.77 -6.36 -2.32
N CYS A 195 -1.31 -5.63 -1.35
CA CYS A 195 -2.68 -5.13 -1.36
C CYS A 195 -2.71 -3.60 -1.56
N TYR A 196 -3.91 -3.02 -1.61
CA TYR A 196 -4.06 -1.56 -1.73
C TYR A 196 -5.01 -0.96 -0.69
N HIS A 197 -4.80 0.32 -0.35
CA HIS A 197 -5.70 1.11 0.50
C HIS A 197 -6.51 2.11 -0.31
N GLY A 198 -7.70 2.48 0.20
CA GLY A 198 -8.56 3.47 -0.44
C GLY A 198 -8.89 3.04 -1.87
N ASN A 199 -8.44 3.84 -2.85
CA ASN A 199 -8.58 3.57 -4.28
C ASN A 199 -7.33 2.95 -4.94
N GLY A 200 -6.26 2.72 -4.18
CA GLY A 200 -5.06 2.04 -4.65
C GLY A 200 -4.11 2.86 -5.50
N MET A 201 -4.11 4.19 -5.34
CA MET A 201 -3.05 5.05 -5.88
C MET A 201 -1.66 4.68 -5.35
N ASN A 202 -1.60 4.20 -4.11
CA ASN A 202 -0.39 3.72 -3.46
C ASN A 202 -0.03 2.28 -3.83
N TYR A 203 -0.81 1.61 -4.68
CA TYR A 203 -0.54 0.22 -5.02
C TYR A 203 0.79 0.09 -5.77
N ARG A 204 1.71 -0.73 -5.23
CA ARG A 204 3.05 -0.95 -5.79
C ARG A 204 3.36 -2.42 -6.07
N GLY A 205 2.34 -3.28 -6.04
CA GLY A 205 2.48 -4.70 -6.37
C GLY A 205 2.70 -4.95 -7.87
N THR A 206 2.81 -6.24 -8.20
CA THR A 206 3.15 -6.73 -9.54
C THR A 206 1.98 -7.43 -10.23
N TRP A 207 0.75 -7.27 -9.72
CA TRP A 207 -0.44 -7.85 -10.34
C TRP A 207 -0.68 -7.25 -11.73
N SER A 208 -1.11 -8.08 -12.68
CA SER A 208 -1.22 -7.72 -14.10
C SER A 208 -2.40 -8.40 -14.81
N LYS A 209 -3.46 -8.74 -14.06
CA LYS A 209 -4.71 -9.30 -14.61
C LYS A 209 -5.93 -8.50 -14.18
N THR A 210 -6.87 -8.33 -15.10
CA THR A 210 -8.13 -7.63 -14.84
C THR A 210 -9.14 -8.52 -14.12
N THR A 211 -10.19 -7.90 -13.60
CA THR A 211 -11.35 -8.60 -13.00
C THR A 211 -12.10 -9.50 -13.99
N SER A 212 -11.99 -9.24 -15.30
CA SER A 212 -12.53 -10.11 -16.35
C SER A 212 -11.60 -11.30 -16.68
N GLY A 213 -10.37 -11.27 -16.17
CA GLY A 213 -9.32 -12.26 -16.44
C GLY A 213 -8.42 -11.91 -17.64
N ALA A 214 -8.60 -10.74 -18.25
CA ALA A 214 -7.74 -10.28 -19.34
C ALA A 214 -6.33 -9.93 -18.84
N ASP A 215 -5.32 -10.18 -19.68
CA ASP A 215 -3.94 -9.82 -19.40
C ASP A 215 -3.73 -8.32 -19.67
N CYS A 216 -3.04 -7.66 -18.73
CA CYS A 216 -2.67 -6.26 -18.88
C CYS A 216 -1.60 -6.06 -19.95
N VAL A 217 -1.65 -4.92 -20.63
CA VAL A 217 -0.63 -4.46 -21.57
C VAL A 217 0.38 -3.56 -20.86
N GLU A 218 1.63 -3.60 -21.33
CA GLU A 218 2.68 -2.76 -20.78
C GLU A 218 2.36 -1.26 -20.91
N TRP A 219 2.68 -0.49 -19.87
CA TRP A 219 2.55 0.97 -19.90
C TRP A 219 3.46 1.65 -20.93
N SER A 220 4.50 0.95 -21.38
CA SER A 220 5.40 1.38 -22.45
C SER A 220 4.77 1.25 -23.85
N ALA A 221 3.66 0.52 -23.99
CA ALA A 221 3.01 0.27 -25.26
C ALA A 221 2.40 1.53 -25.85
N ALA A 222 2.25 1.57 -27.17
CA ALA A 222 1.72 2.73 -27.89
C ALA A 222 0.33 3.16 -27.39
N GLN A 223 -0.56 2.21 -27.05
CA GLN A 223 -1.87 2.51 -26.47
C GLN A 223 -1.83 3.19 -25.10
N ALA A 224 -0.75 2.98 -24.33
CA ALA A 224 -0.56 3.55 -23.01
C ALA A 224 0.28 4.83 -23.02
N GLY A 225 0.81 5.27 -24.17
CA GLY A 225 1.86 6.30 -24.26
C GLY A 225 1.53 7.65 -23.59
N PHE A 226 0.24 7.96 -23.39
CA PHE A 226 -0.20 9.11 -22.61
C PHE A 226 0.20 9.00 -21.13
N TYR A 227 0.01 7.84 -20.51
CA TYR A 227 0.13 7.68 -19.05
C TYR A 227 1.55 7.88 -18.50
N PRO A 228 2.64 7.33 -19.09
CA PRO A 228 3.99 7.58 -18.58
C PRO A 228 4.43 9.04 -18.65
N THR A 229 3.89 9.79 -19.62
CA THR A 229 4.23 11.21 -19.80
C THR A 229 3.45 12.08 -18.82
N GLU A 230 2.16 11.81 -18.65
CA GLU A 230 1.28 12.59 -17.77
C GLU A 230 1.46 12.24 -16.29
N TYR A 231 1.79 10.98 -15.98
CA TYR A 231 1.91 10.45 -14.62
C TYR A 231 3.27 9.78 -14.36
N PRO A 232 4.39 10.52 -14.48
CA PRO A 232 5.73 9.96 -14.31
C PRO A 232 5.98 9.38 -12.90
N TRP A 233 5.24 9.86 -11.90
CA TRP A 233 5.30 9.41 -10.50
C TRP A 233 4.63 8.06 -10.25
N ALA A 234 3.73 7.62 -11.14
CA ALA A 234 2.86 6.47 -10.87
C ALA A 234 3.59 5.12 -10.99
N ASN A 235 4.92 5.13 -11.15
CA ASN A 235 5.76 3.94 -11.22
C ASN A 235 5.18 2.89 -12.19
N LEU A 236 4.81 3.37 -13.38
CA LEU A 236 4.19 2.61 -14.47
C LEU A 236 5.21 1.64 -15.11
N LYS A 237 5.58 0.62 -14.35
CA LYS A 237 6.54 -0.41 -14.75
C LYS A 237 5.81 -1.61 -15.35
N ASN A 238 6.35 -2.13 -16.45
CA ASN A 238 5.82 -3.31 -17.13
C ASN A 238 4.31 -3.13 -17.42
N ASN A 239 3.49 -4.15 -17.20
CA ASN A 239 2.03 -4.12 -17.31
C ASN A 239 1.32 -4.15 -15.94
N TYR A 240 2.00 -3.73 -14.87
CA TYR A 240 1.45 -3.85 -13.52
C TYR A 240 0.30 -2.87 -13.29
N CYS A 241 -0.73 -3.32 -12.60
CA CYS A 241 -1.89 -2.51 -12.25
C CYS A 241 -1.49 -1.26 -11.47
N ARG A 242 -2.06 -0.11 -11.81
CA ARG A 242 -1.80 1.19 -11.16
C ARG A 242 -3.07 2.02 -11.16
N ASN A 243 -3.11 3.09 -10.36
CA ASN A 243 -4.23 4.02 -10.38
C ASN A 243 -3.78 5.49 -10.44
N PRO A 244 -3.11 5.93 -11.52
CA PRO A 244 -2.64 7.30 -11.64
C PRO A 244 -3.76 8.36 -11.72
N THR A 245 -4.94 7.96 -12.20
CA THR A 245 -6.06 8.87 -12.49
C THR A 245 -7.08 8.96 -11.37
N GLY A 246 -6.86 8.29 -10.23
CA GLY A 246 -7.76 8.36 -9.08
C GLY A 246 -9.09 7.64 -9.28
N GLN A 247 -9.14 6.59 -10.11
CA GLN A 247 -10.31 5.71 -10.28
C GLN A 247 -10.67 5.01 -8.97
N GLU A 248 -11.76 4.24 -8.91
CA GLU A 248 -12.15 3.54 -7.67
C GLU A 248 -11.18 2.43 -7.22
N ARG A 249 -10.40 1.86 -8.14
CA ARG A 249 -9.39 0.82 -7.86
C ARG A 249 -8.26 0.80 -8.89
N PRO A 250 -7.15 0.08 -8.62
CA PRO A 250 -6.11 -0.14 -9.62
C PRO A 250 -6.67 -0.70 -10.93
N PHE A 251 -6.15 -0.21 -12.04
CA PHE A 251 -6.54 -0.62 -13.38
C PHE A 251 -5.30 -0.85 -14.24
N CYS A 252 -5.52 -1.42 -15.41
CA CYS A 252 -4.54 -1.44 -16.49
C CYS A 252 -5.26 -1.28 -17.84
N LEU A 253 -4.49 -1.18 -18.92
CA LEU A 253 -5.03 -1.29 -20.27
C LEU A 253 -4.99 -2.74 -20.74
N VAL A 254 -6.01 -3.16 -21.47
CA VAL A 254 -6.05 -4.46 -22.16
C VAL A 254 -5.71 -4.29 -23.65
N GLU A 255 -5.71 -5.39 -24.41
CA GLU A 255 -5.24 -5.45 -25.81
C GLU A 255 -5.95 -4.43 -26.72
N ASP A 256 -7.26 -4.22 -26.53
CA ASP A 256 -8.05 -3.26 -27.31
C ASP A 256 -7.84 -1.78 -26.92
N GLY A 257 -6.98 -1.53 -25.93
CA GLY A 257 -6.68 -0.21 -25.40
C GLY A 257 -7.70 0.32 -24.39
N SER A 258 -8.74 -0.45 -24.07
CA SER A 258 -9.70 -0.08 -23.03
C SER A 258 -9.09 -0.19 -21.64
N GLN A 259 -9.62 0.61 -20.72
CA GLN A 259 -9.24 0.61 -19.32
C GLN A 259 -10.10 -0.41 -18.57
N GLU A 260 -9.45 -1.38 -17.92
CA GLU A 260 -10.14 -2.38 -17.11
C GLU A 260 -9.62 -2.41 -15.68
N GLU A 261 -10.56 -2.58 -14.75
CA GLU A 261 -10.27 -2.74 -13.34
C GLU A 261 -9.47 -4.01 -13.07
N CYS A 262 -8.42 -3.89 -12.25
CA CYS A 262 -7.58 -5.01 -11.86
C CYS A 262 -8.14 -5.81 -10.68
N ASP A 263 -7.87 -7.11 -10.72
CA ASP A 263 -8.26 -8.06 -9.67
C ASP A 263 -7.26 -8.04 -8.50
N VAL A 264 -7.02 -6.86 -7.90
CA VAL A 264 -6.09 -6.68 -6.76
C VAL A 264 -6.86 -6.76 -5.44
N ILE A 265 -6.28 -7.42 -4.43
CA ILE A 265 -6.87 -7.54 -3.10
C ILE A 265 -6.76 -6.20 -2.31
N PRO A 266 -7.84 -5.72 -1.66
CA PRO A 266 -7.78 -4.58 -0.75
C PRO A 266 -7.14 -4.97 0.61
N CYS A 267 -6.41 -4.04 1.24
CA CYS A 267 -5.76 -4.30 2.52
C CYS A 267 -6.75 -4.30 3.70
N ASN A 268 -7.67 -3.34 3.72
CA ASN A 268 -8.56 -3.09 4.85
C ASN A 268 -9.91 -3.83 4.78
N LYS A 269 -10.04 -4.81 3.87
CA LYS A 269 -11.24 -5.64 3.78
C LYS A 269 -10.86 -7.09 3.94
N ALA A 270 -11.59 -7.79 4.82
CA ALA A 270 -11.55 -9.23 4.86
C ALA A 270 -12.14 -9.77 3.56
N VAL A 271 -11.43 -10.71 2.94
CA VAL A 271 -11.86 -11.39 1.72
C VAL A 271 -11.76 -12.89 1.90
N CYS A 272 -12.63 -13.63 1.22
CA CYS A 272 -12.54 -15.08 1.15
C CYS A 272 -11.87 -15.46 -0.17
N LEU A 273 -10.80 -16.26 -0.10
CA LEU A 273 -10.10 -16.74 -1.29
C LEU A 273 -10.96 -17.74 -2.07
N ASP A 274 -10.83 -17.76 -3.40
CA ASP A 274 -11.56 -18.70 -4.26
C ASP A 274 -11.19 -20.14 -3.94
N MET A 275 -12.20 -20.97 -3.63
CA MET A 275 -12.02 -22.41 -3.41
C MET A 275 -11.89 -23.21 -4.72
N GLY A 276 -12.03 -22.52 -5.86
CA GLY A 276 -12.01 -23.11 -7.20
C GLY A 276 -13.30 -23.87 -7.52
N PRO A 277 -13.44 -24.40 -8.74
CA PRO A 277 -14.59 -25.22 -9.09
C PRO A 277 -14.51 -26.58 -8.35
N PRO A 278 -15.65 -27.24 -8.09
CA PRO A 278 -15.66 -28.65 -7.75
C PRO A 278 -15.21 -29.48 -8.95
N ASP A 279 -14.72 -30.70 -8.70
CA ASP A 279 -14.49 -31.67 -9.79
C ASP A 279 -15.84 -31.96 -10.47
N HIS A 280 -15.87 -32.01 -11.81
CA HIS A 280 -17.10 -32.16 -12.59
C HIS A 280 -18.17 -31.11 -12.28
N GLY A 281 -17.74 -29.86 -12.12
CA GLY A 281 -18.65 -28.73 -12.01
C GLY A 281 -17.97 -27.38 -12.20
N SER A 282 -18.74 -26.33 -11.93
CA SER A 282 -18.39 -24.95 -12.16
C SER A 282 -18.83 -24.07 -10.98
N ARG A 283 -18.37 -22.82 -10.99
CA ARG A 283 -18.70 -21.81 -9.97
C ARG A 283 -19.07 -20.49 -10.62
N SER A 284 -19.97 -19.74 -10.00
CA SER A 284 -20.40 -18.44 -10.49
C SER A 284 -20.72 -17.48 -9.33
N PRO A 285 -20.21 -16.23 -9.35
CA PRO A 285 -19.24 -15.71 -10.31
C PRO A 285 -17.87 -16.36 -10.11
N ALA A 286 -17.07 -16.53 -11.17
CA ALA A 286 -15.71 -17.03 -11.08
C ALA A 286 -14.76 -15.86 -10.77
N LYS A 287 -14.41 -15.70 -9.50
CA LYS A 287 -13.48 -14.66 -9.01
C LYS A 287 -12.31 -15.31 -8.31
N ARG A 288 -11.24 -14.56 -8.06
CA ARG A 288 -10.08 -15.02 -7.28
C ARG A 288 -10.25 -14.84 -5.77
N PHE A 289 -11.03 -13.84 -5.38
CA PHE A 289 -11.45 -13.58 -4.01
C PHE A 289 -12.83 -12.93 -4.00
N TYR A 290 -13.50 -13.03 -2.87
CA TYR A 290 -14.85 -12.52 -2.65
C TYR A 290 -14.83 -11.60 -1.44
N ILE A 291 -15.48 -10.45 -1.55
CA ILE A 291 -15.59 -9.50 -0.44
C ILE A 291 -16.68 -10.01 0.53
N ALA A 292 -16.53 -9.73 1.83
CA ALA A 292 -17.54 -10.04 2.83
C ALA A 292 -18.97 -9.64 2.38
N GLY A 293 -19.91 -10.59 2.47
CA GLY A 293 -21.29 -10.46 2.01
C GLY A 293 -21.54 -10.99 0.60
N GLU A 294 -20.50 -11.21 -0.21
CA GLU A 294 -20.63 -11.85 -1.51
C GLU A 294 -20.88 -13.36 -1.39
N ASN A 295 -21.40 -13.95 -2.46
CA ASN A 295 -21.73 -15.36 -2.55
C ASN A 295 -21.15 -15.97 -3.81
N VAL A 296 -20.83 -17.25 -3.73
CA VAL A 296 -20.50 -18.09 -4.88
C VAL A 296 -21.50 -19.23 -4.96
N THR A 297 -21.97 -19.52 -6.16
CA THR A 297 -22.86 -20.65 -6.45
C THR A 297 -22.08 -21.69 -7.24
N TYR A 298 -22.11 -22.93 -6.77
CA TYR A 298 -21.55 -24.10 -7.42
C TYR A 298 -22.62 -24.86 -8.20
N THR A 299 -22.23 -25.42 -9.33
CA THR A 299 -23.14 -26.18 -10.21
C THR A 299 -22.38 -27.36 -10.78
N CYS A 300 -22.96 -28.55 -10.77
CA CYS A 300 -22.33 -29.74 -11.34
C CYS A 300 -22.56 -29.82 -12.86
N ASP A 301 -21.66 -30.50 -13.54
CA ASP A 301 -21.77 -30.82 -14.96
C ASP A 301 -22.93 -31.80 -15.22
N GLU A 302 -23.33 -31.94 -16.48
CA GLU A 302 -24.43 -32.86 -16.86
C GLU A 302 -24.09 -34.32 -16.47
N GLY A 303 -25.03 -35.01 -15.83
CA GLY A 303 -24.81 -36.35 -15.25
C GLY A 303 -24.22 -36.35 -13.85
N TYR A 304 -23.96 -35.18 -13.24
CA TYR A 304 -23.49 -35.08 -11.87
C TYR A 304 -24.48 -34.32 -10.98
N THR A 305 -24.50 -34.67 -9.70
CA THR A 305 -25.32 -34.02 -8.67
C THR A 305 -24.44 -33.54 -7.51
N LEU A 306 -24.87 -32.47 -6.86
CA LEU A 306 -24.23 -31.97 -5.64
C LEU A 306 -24.42 -32.98 -4.51
N ASP A 307 -23.41 -33.14 -3.68
CA ASP A 307 -23.51 -33.94 -2.47
C ASP A 307 -24.62 -33.43 -1.54
N SER A 308 -25.28 -34.35 -0.83
CA SER A 308 -26.47 -34.04 -0.03
C SER A 308 -26.18 -33.29 1.27
N ILE A 309 -24.91 -33.08 1.61
CA ILE A 309 -24.47 -32.50 2.87
C ILE A 309 -24.21 -31.00 2.70
N HIS A 310 -23.68 -30.59 1.55
CA HIS A 310 -23.35 -29.20 1.26
C HIS A 310 -24.48 -28.46 0.55
N THR A 311 -24.46 -27.13 0.69
CA THR A 311 -25.31 -26.22 -0.09
C THR A 311 -24.60 -25.83 -1.38
N SER A 312 -25.37 -25.63 -2.45
CA SER A 312 -24.82 -25.10 -3.71
C SER A 312 -24.28 -23.68 -3.58
N ARG A 313 -24.67 -22.93 -2.53
CA ARG A 313 -24.30 -21.53 -2.33
C ARG A 313 -23.45 -21.36 -1.07
N ALA A 314 -22.21 -20.89 -1.23
CA ALA A 314 -21.34 -20.47 -0.14
C ALA A 314 -21.32 -18.93 -0.05
N SER A 315 -21.33 -18.40 1.18
CA SER A 315 -21.28 -16.95 1.43
C SER A 315 -20.00 -16.58 2.15
N CYS A 316 -19.37 -15.48 1.76
CA CYS A 316 -18.17 -14.96 2.40
C CYS A 316 -18.54 -14.11 3.62
N PHE A 317 -17.99 -14.42 4.80
CA PHE A 317 -18.24 -13.68 6.03
C PHE A 317 -17.24 -12.54 6.27
N GLY A 318 -17.57 -11.68 7.23
CA GLY A 318 -16.82 -10.46 7.56
C GLY A 318 -15.42 -10.68 8.14
N ASP A 319 -15.10 -11.91 8.50
CA ASP A 319 -13.80 -12.38 8.99
C ASP A 319 -12.95 -13.03 7.89
N GLY A 320 -13.42 -13.05 6.64
CA GLY A 320 -12.71 -13.68 5.52
C GLY A 320 -12.84 -15.20 5.49
N ILE A 321 -13.82 -15.74 6.22
CA ILE A 321 -14.10 -17.17 6.28
C ILE A 321 -15.35 -17.49 5.46
N TRP A 322 -15.32 -18.60 4.72
CA TRP A 322 -16.49 -19.11 4.01
C TRP A 322 -17.49 -19.72 5.00
N GLN A 323 -18.77 -19.41 4.83
CA GLN A 323 -19.85 -19.99 5.64
C GLN A 323 -19.93 -21.52 5.51
N TYR A 324 -19.64 -22.04 4.32
CA TYR A 324 -19.70 -23.46 3.98
C TYR A 324 -18.49 -23.82 3.11
N ASP A 325 -17.99 -25.04 3.27
CA ASP A 325 -16.92 -25.58 2.44
C ASP A 325 -17.37 -25.79 0.99
N LYS A 326 -16.39 -25.94 0.09
CA LYS A 326 -16.64 -26.26 -1.31
C LYS A 326 -17.36 -27.62 -1.42
N PRO A 327 -18.53 -27.69 -2.10
CA PRO A 327 -19.25 -28.94 -2.30
C PRO A 327 -18.52 -29.87 -3.27
N SER A 328 -18.94 -31.14 -3.31
CA SER A 328 -18.45 -32.12 -4.29
C SER A 328 -19.57 -32.52 -5.26
N CYS A 329 -19.20 -32.75 -6.52
CA CYS A 329 -20.11 -33.30 -7.52
C CYS A 329 -19.86 -34.80 -7.68
N SER A 330 -20.89 -35.61 -7.50
CA SER A 330 -20.84 -37.05 -7.70
C SER A 330 -21.75 -37.47 -8.84
N ASP A 331 -21.44 -38.61 -9.45
CA ASP A 331 -22.26 -39.25 -10.46
C ASP A 331 -23.75 -39.34 -10.04
N LEU A 332 -24.64 -39.00 -10.97
CA LEU A 332 -26.09 -39.08 -10.78
C LEU A 332 -26.55 -40.51 -11.07
N ASP A 333 -26.68 -41.33 -10.02
CA ASP A 333 -27.17 -42.69 -10.15
C ASP A 333 -28.65 -42.74 -10.55
N ALA A 334 -28.92 -42.97 -11.84
CA ALA A 334 -30.26 -43.04 -12.41
C ALA A 334 -31.03 -44.29 -11.92
N CYS A 335 -30.34 -45.28 -11.33
CA CYS A 335 -30.98 -46.45 -10.75
C CYS A 335 -31.61 -46.18 -9.36
N LEU A 336 -31.26 -45.09 -8.67
CA LEU A 336 -31.84 -44.75 -7.36
C LEU A 336 -33.36 -44.57 -7.40
N ALA A 337 -33.90 -44.08 -8.51
CA ALA A 337 -35.34 -43.92 -8.70
C ALA A 337 -36.06 -45.24 -9.00
N ASN A 338 -35.32 -46.37 -9.09
CA ASN A 338 -35.81 -47.67 -9.55
C ASN A 338 -36.62 -47.56 -10.86
N PRO A 339 -36.02 -47.06 -11.96
CA PRO A 339 -36.72 -46.85 -13.22
C PRO A 339 -37.09 -48.15 -13.95
N CYS A 340 -36.46 -49.27 -13.57
CA CYS A 340 -36.72 -50.60 -14.14
C CYS A 340 -37.83 -51.32 -13.39
N ASP A 341 -38.57 -52.20 -14.07
CA ASP A 341 -39.58 -53.04 -13.44
C ASP A 341 -38.90 -54.19 -12.65
N ALA A 342 -39.67 -54.83 -11.78
CA ALA A 342 -39.19 -55.80 -10.80
C ALA A 342 -38.51 -57.03 -11.43
N GLN A 343 -38.63 -57.21 -12.75
CA GLN A 343 -38.02 -58.31 -13.51
C GLN A 343 -36.84 -57.85 -14.37
N ALA A 344 -36.28 -56.67 -14.12
CA ALA A 344 -35.05 -56.19 -14.72
C ALA A 344 -33.99 -55.82 -13.68
N THR A 345 -32.73 -55.92 -14.09
CA THR A 345 -31.59 -55.37 -13.36
C THR A 345 -31.25 -54.00 -13.94
N CYS A 346 -31.21 -52.98 -13.07
CA CYS A 346 -30.81 -51.63 -13.44
C CYS A 346 -29.29 -51.50 -13.47
N THR A 347 -28.73 -50.93 -14.54
CA THR A 347 -27.33 -50.52 -14.64
C THR A 347 -27.28 -49.05 -14.98
N ASP A 348 -26.65 -48.28 -14.14
CA ASP A 348 -26.48 -46.84 -14.34
C ASP A 348 -25.57 -46.56 -15.55
N ASN A 349 -25.94 -45.56 -16.36
CA ASN A 349 -25.13 -45.14 -17.49
C ASN A 349 -24.24 -43.98 -17.05
N LEU A 350 -22.92 -44.13 -17.21
CA LEU A 350 -21.97 -43.12 -16.76
C LEU A 350 -22.20 -41.74 -17.41
N PRO A 351 -21.84 -40.64 -16.73
CA PRO A 351 -22.01 -39.28 -17.23
C PRO A 351 -21.38 -39.09 -18.62
N PRO A 352 -22.02 -38.31 -19.52
CA PRO A 352 -23.13 -37.37 -19.27
C PRO A 352 -24.54 -37.99 -19.39
N ALA A 353 -24.65 -39.31 -19.48
CA ALA A 353 -25.95 -39.95 -19.54
C ALA A 353 -26.77 -39.64 -18.27
N LEU A 354 -28.08 -39.44 -18.44
CA LEU A 354 -29.02 -39.14 -17.35
C LEU A 354 -30.00 -40.30 -17.10
N ASP A 355 -29.81 -41.41 -17.82
CA ASP A 355 -30.69 -42.57 -17.85
C ASP A 355 -29.96 -43.82 -17.36
N ALA A 356 -30.73 -44.86 -17.08
CA ALA A 356 -30.20 -46.17 -16.74
C ALA A 356 -30.62 -47.21 -17.77
N THR A 357 -29.80 -48.23 -17.95
CA THR A 357 -30.10 -49.38 -18.81
C THR A 357 -30.75 -50.50 -17.99
N CYS A 358 -31.97 -50.90 -18.35
CA CYS A 358 -32.67 -52.03 -17.75
C CYS A 358 -32.40 -53.32 -18.54
N THR A 359 -31.81 -54.33 -17.87
CA THR A 359 -31.55 -55.64 -18.47
C THR A 359 -32.56 -56.67 -17.96
N CYS A 360 -33.39 -57.24 -18.85
CA CYS A 360 -34.42 -58.21 -18.45
C CYS A 360 -33.82 -59.48 -17.86
N ASN A 361 -34.44 -59.99 -16.79
CA ASN A 361 -34.19 -61.34 -16.30
C ASN A 361 -34.65 -62.39 -17.33
N THR A 362 -34.11 -63.60 -17.25
CA THR A 362 -34.41 -64.70 -18.19
C THR A 362 -35.92 -64.99 -18.24
N GLY A 363 -36.51 -64.91 -19.44
CA GLY A 363 -37.93 -65.17 -19.67
C GLY A 363 -38.81 -63.93 -19.81
N TYR A 364 -38.25 -62.73 -19.63
CA TYR A 364 -38.96 -61.44 -19.75
C TYR A 364 -38.46 -60.63 -20.97
N THR A 365 -39.32 -59.78 -21.53
CA THR A 365 -39.00 -58.92 -22.69
C THR A 365 -39.68 -57.56 -22.57
N GLY A 366 -38.98 -56.46 -22.85
CA GLY A 366 -39.52 -55.11 -22.81
C GLY A 366 -38.41 -54.06 -22.81
N TRP A 367 -38.76 -52.78 -22.94
CA TRP A 367 -37.79 -51.67 -22.89
C TRP A 367 -37.36 -51.32 -21.45
N SER A 368 -38.24 -51.53 -20.47
CA SER A 368 -38.00 -51.30 -19.04
C SER A 368 -38.05 -52.58 -18.19
N CYS A 369 -38.27 -53.73 -18.87
CA CYS A 369 -38.74 -55.06 -18.42
C CYS A 369 -39.23 -55.18 -16.98
#